data_AF-A0A8S3XUC8-F1
#
_entry.id   AF-A0A8S3XUC8-F1
#
_cell.length_a   1.000
_cell.length_b   1.000
_cell.length_c   1.000
_cell.angle_alpha   90.00
_cell.angle_beta   90.00
_cell.angle_gamma   90.00
#
_symmetry.space_group_name_H-M   'P 1'
#
loop_
_entity.id
_entity.type
_entity.pdbx_description
1 polymer ?
#
loop_
_entity_poly.entity_id
_entity_poly.type
_entity_poly.pdbx_seq_one_letter_code
_entity_poly.pdbx_strand_id
1 'polypeptide(L)'
;MVTLVFNSCLFQQVWLAITEDGVNVTRYTAWTLVDNFEWFDGYTTKFGLYEVDFEDPKRKRTPRASAKYYKEVIRTHTFDVANKNNYDEL
;
A
#
# COMPACT_ATOMS: atom_id res chain seq x y z
N MET A 1 -2.44 2.20 10.07
CA MET A 1 -3.72 2.84 9.71
C MET A 1 -3.56 3.92 8.64
N VAL A 2 -2.57 4.82 8.74
CA VAL A 2 -2.36 5.94 7.79
C VAL A 2 -2.11 5.50 6.32
N THR A 3 -1.21 4.54 6.06
CA THR A 3 -0.88 4.09 4.69
C THR A 3 -2.05 3.36 3.99
N LEU A 4 -2.98 2.76 4.75
CA LEU A 4 -4.09 2.00 4.19
C LEU A 4 -5.12 2.93 3.53
N VAL A 5 -5.56 3.95 4.26
CA VAL A 5 -6.55 4.95 3.79
C VAL A 5 -5.97 5.79 2.64
N PHE A 6 -4.67 6.05 2.67
CA PHE A 6 -4.02 6.79 1.59
C PHE A 6 -4.02 6.01 0.27
N ASN A 7 -3.75 4.70 0.31
CA ASN A 7 -3.73 3.87 -0.90
C ASN A 7 -5.13 3.71 -1.53
N SER A 8 -6.19 3.57 -0.73
CA SER A 8 -7.55 3.45 -1.29
C SER A 8 -7.98 4.73 -2.02
N CYS A 9 -7.66 5.91 -1.47
CA CYS A 9 -7.90 7.19 -2.12
C CYS A 9 -7.11 7.32 -3.43
N LEU A 10 -5.82 6.97 -3.43
CA LEU A 10 -4.98 7.03 -4.63
C LEU A 10 -5.52 6.14 -5.76
N PHE A 11 -5.95 4.91 -5.44
CA PHE A 11 -6.56 4.04 -6.44
C PHE A 11 -7.84 4.62 -7.02
N GLN A 12 -8.68 5.22 -6.19
CA GLN A 12 -9.91 5.88 -6.64
C GLN A 12 -9.59 7.06 -7.57
N GLN A 13 -8.60 7.88 -7.27
CA GLN A 13 -8.22 9.01 -8.13
C GLN A 13 -7.62 8.54 -9.46
N VAL A 14 -6.76 7.52 -9.45
CA VAL A 14 -6.22 6.92 -10.68
C VAL A 14 -7.34 6.31 -11.52
N TRP A 15 -8.32 5.66 -10.88
CA TRP A 15 -9.49 5.12 -11.56
C TRP A 15 -10.29 6.23 -12.27
N LEU A 16 -10.60 7.31 -11.57
CA LEU A 16 -11.31 8.46 -12.16
C LEU A 16 -10.53 9.09 -13.32
N ALA A 17 -9.21 9.22 -13.22
CA ALA A 17 -8.38 9.73 -14.31
C ALA A 17 -8.46 8.85 -15.58
N ILE A 18 -8.61 7.53 -15.41
CA ILE A 18 -8.79 6.60 -16.53
C ILE A 18 -10.21 6.70 -17.11
N THR A 19 -11.24 6.70 -16.25
CA THR A 19 -12.64 6.57 -16.70
C THR A 19 -13.29 7.88 -17.11
N GLU A 20 -13.02 8.97 -16.38
CA GLU A 20 -13.64 10.27 -16.58
C GLU A 20 -12.76 11.18 -17.45
N ASP A 21 -11.43 11.17 -17.22
CA ASP A 21 -10.50 12.08 -17.91
C ASP A 21 -9.84 11.46 -19.15
N GLY A 22 -10.04 10.16 -19.40
CA GLY A 22 -9.51 9.45 -20.58
C GLY A 22 -7.99 9.27 -20.59
N VAL A 23 -7.33 9.36 -19.43
CA VAL A 23 -5.87 9.20 -19.31
C VAL A 23 -5.48 7.73 -19.46
N ASN A 24 -4.53 7.45 -20.36
CA ASN A 24 -4.03 6.10 -20.58
C ASN A 24 -3.02 5.65 -19.52
N VAL A 25 -3.51 5.32 -18.32
CA VAL A 25 -2.67 4.76 -17.24
C VAL A 25 -2.55 3.25 -17.41
N THR A 26 -1.33 2.77 -17.64
CA THR A 26 -1.10 1.33 -17.92
C THR A 26 -0.67 0.52 -16.70
N ARG A 27 -0.07 1.17 -15.69
CA ARG A 27 0.53 0.51 -14.51
C ARG A 27 0.53 1.43 -13.29
N TYR A 28 0.52 0.81 -12.11
CA TYR A 28 0.70 1.46 -10.81
C TYR A 28 1.72 0.69 -9.98
N THR A 29 2.65 1.40 -9.33
CA THR A 29 3.69 0.81 -8.47
C THR A 29 3.62 1.45 -7.09
N ALA A 30 3.29 0.66 -6.06
CA ALA A 30 3.25 1.15 -4.69
C ALA A 30 4.66 1.45 -4.16
N TRP A 31 4.83 2.65 -3.60
CA TRP A 31 6.01 3.04 -2.83
C TRP A 31 5.69 2.87 -1.33
N THR A 32 6.36 1.99 -0.58
CA THR A 32 7.41 1.03 -0.99
C THR A 32 7.00 -0.40 -0.66
N LEU A 33 7.72 -1.37 -1.23
CA LEU A 33 7.57 -2.76 -0.82
C LEU A 33 7.96 -2.96 0.66
N VAL A 34 9.07 -2.39 1.11
CA VAL A 34 9.61 -2.52 2.47
C VAL A 34 9.99 -1.16 3.03
N ASP A 35 9.99 -1.03 4.35
CA ASP A 35 10.61 0.13 5.02
C ASP A 35 12.09 0.20 4.60
N ASN A 36 12.55 1.40 4.25
CA ASN A 36 13.90 1.67 3.79
C ASN A 36 14.45 2.95 4.42
N PHE A 37 15.62 3.40 3.97
CA PHE A 37 16.20 4.67 4.41
C PHE A 37 15.58 5.82 3.64
N GLU A 38 14.84 6.68 4.33
CA GLU A 38 14.09 7.79 3.76
C GLU A 38 14.90 9.10 3.83
N TRP A 39 15.97 9.16 3.04
CA TRP A 39 16.74 10.40 2.77
C TRP A 39 17.08 11.21 4.03
N PHE A 40 16.50 12.41 4.17
CA PHE A 40 16.75 13.32 5.29
C PHE A 40 16.12 12.84 6.60
N ASP A 41 15.07 12.01 6.53
CA ASP A 41 14.37 11.46 7.70
C ASP A 41 15.02 10.18 8.24
N GLY A 42 16.01 9.64 7.52
CA GLY A 42 16.67 8.40 7.89
C GLY A 42 15.68 7.23 8.02
N TYR A 43 15.71 6.49 9.13
CA TYR A 43 14.82 5.33 9.36
C TYR A 43 13.61 5.66 10.24
N THR A 44 13.37 6.95 10.51
CA THR A 44 12.27 7.37 11.39
C THR A 44 10.92 7.29 10.69
N THR A 45 10.88 7.69 9.41
CA THR A 45 9.70 7.61 8.56
C THR A 45 9.60 6.24 7.90
N LYS A 46 8.40 5.64 7.90
CA LYS A 46 8.14 4.28 7.43
C LYS A 46 7.00 4.25 6.41
N PHE A 47 7.29 3.93 5.16
CA PHE A 47 6.33 3.88 4.05
C PHE A 47 6.05 2.47 3.52
N GLY A 48 6.78 1.45 3.98
CA GLY A 48 6.72 0.11 3.46
C GLY A 48 5.38 -0.57 3.68
N LEU A 49 4.96 -1.36 2.68
CA LEU A 49 3.93 -2.38 2.86
C LEU A 49 4.37 -3.43 3.89
N TYR A 50 5.68 -3.69 3.97
CA TYR A 50 6.29 -4.55 4.98
C TYR A 50 7.19 -3.74 5.91
N GLU A 51 6.97 -3.93 7.21
CA GLU A 51 7.85 -3.40 8.23
C GLU A 51 9.16 -4.16 8.26
N VAL A 52 10.29 -3.44 8.35
CA VAL A 52 11.62 -4.02 8.53
C VAL A 52 12.10 -3.74 9.94
N ASP A 53 12.55 -4.79 10.63
CA ASP A 53 13.30 -4.66 11.87
C ASP A 53 14.76 -4.30 11.55
N PHE A 54 15.15 -3.05 11.82
CA PHE A 54 16.51 -2.55 11.59
C PHE A 54 17.48 -2.88 12.73
N GLU A 55 16.99 -3.34 13.89
CA GLU A 55 17.82 -3.79 15.01
C GLU A 55 18.23 -5.26 14.82
N ASP A 56 17.37 -6.09 14.22
CA ASP A 56 17.70 -7.48 13.86
C ASP A 56 18.70 -7.53 12.68
N PRO A 57 19.90 -8.12 12.83
CA PRO A 57 20.86 -8.30 11.73
C PRO A 57 20.29 -9.06 10.52
N LYS A 58 19.29 -9.93 10.73
CA LYS A 58 18.60 -10.67 9.66
C LYS A 58 17.58 -9.82 8.91
N ARG A 59 17.30 -8.60 9.38
CA ARG A 59 16.35 -7.64 8.80
C ARG A 59 14.98 -8.29 8.58
N LYS A 60 14.37 -8.82 9.63
CA LYS A 60 13.07 -9.50 9.52
C LYS A 60 12.03 -8.56 8.91
N ARG A 61 11.25 -9.06 7.94
CA ARG A 61 10.16 -8.32 7.29
C ARG A 61 8.81 -8.83 7.75
N THR A 62 7.93 -7.94 8.21
CA THR A 62 6.61 -8.28 8.75
C THR A 62 5.53 -7.55 7.93
N PRO A 63 4.54 -8.24 7.36
CA PRO A 63 3.50 -7.59 6.55
C PRO A 63 2.64 -6.66 7.42
N ARG A 64 2.43 -5.42 6.94
CA ARG A 64 1.45 -4.50 7.53
C ARG A 64 0.05 -4.78 6.97
N ALA A 65 -0.99 -4.18 7.57
CA ALA A 65 -2.35 -4.26 7.05
C ALA A 65 -2.45 -3.75 5.58
N SER A 66 -1.64 -2.76 5.20
CA SER A 66 -1.55 -2.28 3.82
C SER A 66 -1.05 -3.35 2.86
N ALA A 67 -0.11 -4.22 3.25
CA ALA A 67 0.31 -5.35 2.41
C ALA A 67 -0.82 -6.35 2.17
N LYS A 68 -1.60 -6.67 3.22
CA LYS A 68 -2.76 -7.56 3.10
C LYS A 68 -3.82 -6.97 2.16
N TYR A 69 -4.13 -5.69 2.33
CA TYR A 69 -5.05 -4.97 1.44
C TYR A 69 -4.54 -4.94 0.00
N TYR A 70 -3.30 -4.54 -0.24
CA TYR A 70 -2.72 -4.43 -1.57
C TYR A 70 -2.68 -5.80 -2.30
N LYS A 71 -2.42 -6.88 -1.56
CA LYS A 71 -2.54 -8.26 -2.09
C LYS A 71 -3.95 -8.53 -2.60
N GLU A 72 -4.97 -8.14 -1.85
CA GLU A 72 -6.37 -8.38 -2.20
C GLU A 72 -6.84 -7.51 -3.37
N VAL A 73 -6.38 -6.26 -3.44
CA VAL A 73 -6.61 -5.37 -4.60
C VAL A 73 -6.06 -6.00 -5.88
N ILE A 74 -4.82 -6.49 -5.84
CA ILE A 74 -4.21 -7.17 -6.99
C ILE A 74 -4.98 -8.44 -7.34
N ARG A 75 -5.36 -9.25 -6.34
CA ARG A 75 -6.06 -10.53 -6.54
C ARG A 75 -7.43 -10.35 -7.19
N THR A 76 -8.15 -9.30 -6.82
CA THR A 76 -9.55 -9.07 -7.23
C THR A 76 -9.69 -8.07 -8.35
N HIS A 77 -8.62 -7.34 -8.68
CA HIS A 77 -8.64 -6.19 -9.59
C HIS A 77 -9.67 -5.12 -9.19
N THR A 78 -9.96 -4.98 -7.89
CA THR A 78 -10.80 -3.93 -7.33
C THR A 78 -10.20 -3.36 -6.06
N PHE A 79 -10.32 -2.04 -5.87
CA PHE A 79 -9.88 -1.36 -4.65
C PHE A 79 -10.99 -1.29 -3.59
N ASP A 80 -12.23 -1.67 -3.94
CA ASP A 80 -13.37 -1.79 -3.02
C ASP A 80 -13.37 -3.16 -2.32
N VAL A 81 -12.33 -3.40 -1.54
CA VAL A 81 -12.16 -4.62 -0.74
C VAL A 81 -12.97 -4.55 0.56
N ALA A 82 -13.29 -3.32 0.98
CA ALA A 82 -14.07 -2.97 2.16
C ALA A 82 -15.45 -3.63 2.22
N ASN A 83 -16.12 -3.72 1.08
CA ASN A 83 -17.51 -4.15 0.99
C ASN A 83 -17.69 -5.68 0.98
N LYS A 84 -16.62 -6.47 1.05
CA LYS A 84 -16.73 -7.93 0.91
C LYS A 84 -16.47 -8.77 2.14
N ASN A 85 -15.88 -8.27 3.22
CA ASN A 85 -15.86 -8.92 4.55
C ASN A 85 -15.34 -7.93 5.60
N ASN A 86 -16.00 -7.92 6.76
CA ASN A 86 -15.75 -7.06 7.93
C ASN A 86 -14.28 -6.70 8.18
N TYR A 87 -14.04 -5.42 8.47
CA TYR A 87 -12.75 -4.88 8.92
C TYR A 87 -12.26 -5.43 10.27
N ASP A 88 -13.01 -6.34 10.89
CA ASP A 88 -12.75 -6.86 12.24
C ASP A 88 -11.68 -7.97 12.29
N GLU A 89 -11.13 -8.42 11.16
CA GLU A 89 -10.09 -9.48 11.11
C GLU A 89 -8.78 -9.12 10.37
N LEU A 90 -8.50 -7.83 10.09
CA LEU A 90 -7.26 -7.41 9.41
C LEU A 90 -6.15 -6.84 10.30
#